data_AF-A0A7C7XWX5-F1
#
_entry.id   AF-A0A7C7XWX5-F1
#
_cell.length_a   1.000
_cell.length_b   1.000
_cell.length_c   1.000
_cell.angle_alpha   90.00
_cell.angle_beta   90.00
_cell.angle_gamma   90.00
#
_symmetry.space_group_name_H-M   'P 1'
#
loop_
_entity.id
_entity.type
_entity.pdbx_description
1 polymer ?
#
loop_
_entity_poly.entity_id
_entity_poly.type
_entity_poly.pdbx_seq_one_letter_code
_entity_poly.pdbx_strand_id
1 'polypeptide(L)' 'MTQLSRGVLGLALGLMLAIPVSAETLTVYTAVEAEDLKRYKSEFNKDHPDIDIRWVRDSTG' A
#
# COMPACT_ATOMS: atom_id res chain seq x y z
N MET A 1 34.68 -29.01 3.47
CA MET A 1 33.74 -28.43 2.48
C MET A 1 32.27 -28.51 2.93
N THR A 2 31.98 -28.38 4.23
CA THR A 2 30.63 -28.58 4.80
C THR A 2 29.96 -27.31 5.33
N GLN A 3 30.72 -26.21 5.49
CA GLN A 3 30.19 -24.91 5.93
C GLN A 3 29.63 -24.07 4.76
N LEU A 4 30.27 -24.18 3.58
CA LEU A 4 29.88 -23.43 2.39
C LEU A 4 28.52 -23.88 1.84
N SER A 5 28.21 -25.18 1.91
CA SER A 5 26.92 -25.76 1.49
C SER A 5 25.75 -25.36 2.40
N ARG A 6 26.00 -25.13 3.70
CA ARG A 6 24.99 -24.65 4.65
C ARG A 6 24.65 -23.17 4.44
N GLY A 7 25.65 -22.35 4.10
CA GLY A 7 25.45 -20.93 3.79
C GLY A 7 24.61 -20.70 2.52
N VAL A 8 24.86 -21.50 1.47
CA VAL A 8 24.08 -21.45 0.23
C VAL A 8 22.62 -21.88 0.47
N LEU A 9 22.40 -22.91 1.30
CA LEU A 9 21.06 -23.38 1.62
C LEU A 9 20.26 -22.35 2.46
N GLY A 10 20.91 -21.66 3.40
CA GLY A 10 20.28 -20.58 4.18
C GLY A 10 19.89 -19.36 3.35
N LEU A 11 20.73 -18.99 2.38
CA LEU A 11 20.46 -17.87 1.47
C LEU A 11 19.29 -18.18 0.50
N ALA A 12 19.19 -19.42 0.03
CA ALA A 12 18.09 -19.84 -0.85
C ALA A 12 16.73 -19.82 -0.15
N LEU A 13 16.68 -20.15 1.14
CA LEU A 13 15.42 -20.12 1.91
C LEU A 13 14.96 -18.70 2.25
N GLY A 14 15.89 -17.77 2.49
CA GLY A 14 15.58 -16.37 2.80
C GLY A 14 14.97 -15.59 1.63
N LEU A 15 15.29 -15.96 0.38
CA LEU A 15 14.79 -15.27 -0.81
C LEU A 15 13.32 -15.61 -1.15
N MET A 16 12.78 -16.72 -0.64
CA MET A 16 11.41 -17.19 -0.95
C MET A 16 10.32 -16.58 -0.04
N LEU A 17 10.68 -15.78 0.96
CA LEU A 17 9.74 -15.19 1.93
C LEU A 17 9.33 -13.74 1.61
N ALA A 18 9.76 -13.19 0.48
CA ALA A 18 9.33 -11.86 0.06
C ALA A 18 7.89 -11.90 -0.47
N ILE A 19 6.91 -11.66 0.41
CA ILE A 19 5.52 -11.41 0.01
C ILE A 19 5.46 -9.97 -0.53
N PRO A 20 5.06 -9.75 -1.78
CA PRO A 20 4.86 -8.40 -2.28
C PRO A 20 3.68 -7.74 -1.55
N VAL A 21 3.94 -6.70 -0.77
CA VAL A 21 2.90 -5.74 -0.36
C VAL A 21 2.56 -4.93 -1.61
N SER A 22 1.42 -5.24 -2.22
CA SER A 22 0.86 -4.45 -3.31
C SER A 22 0.02 -3.33 -2.70
N ALA A 23 0.17 -2.12 -3.23
CA ALA A 23 -0.64 -1.00 -2.77
C ALA A 23 -2.12 -1.28 -3.10
N GLU A 24 -2.98 -1.31 -2.08
CA GLU A 24 -4.39 -1.61 -2.27
C GLU A 24 -5.12 -0.34 -2.73
N THR A 25 -5.98 -0.45 -3.76
CA THR A 25 -6.72 0.70 -4.28
C THR A 25 -8.09 0.82 -3.61
N LEU A 26 -8.31 1.91 -2.88
CA LEU A 26 -9.60 2.22 -2.25
C LEU A 26 -10.32 3.32 -3.04
N THR A 27 -11.49 3.03 -3.60
CA THR A 27 -12.33 4.06 -4.24
C THR A 27 -13.42 4.53 -3.29
N VAL A 28 -13.44 5.82 -2.98
CA VAL A 28 -14.42 6.44 -2.07
C VAL A 28 -15.35 7.36 -2.84
N TYR A 29 -16.65 7.04 -2.83
CA TYR A 29 -17.70 7.89 -3.38
C TYR A 29 -18.25 8.80 -2.28
N THR A 30 -18.26 10.10 -2.53
CA THR A 30 -18.65 11.08 -1.51
C THR A 30 -19.20 12.36 -2.12
N ALA A 31 -20.04 13.06 -1.36
CA ALA A 31 -20.56 14.39 -1.71
C ALA A 31 -19.74 15.54 -1.08
N VAL A 32 -18.64 15.23 -0.37
CA VAL A 32 -17.76 16.23 0.23
C VAL A 32 -17.19 17.18 -0.84
N GLU A 33 -17.04 18.45 -0.47
CA GLU A 33 -16.50 19.48 -1.36
C GLU A 33 -15.04 19.23 -1.73
N ALA A 34 -14.70 19.59 -2.97
CA ALA A 34 -13.40 19.27 -3.56
C ALA A 34 -12.22 19.90 -2.78
N GLU A 35 -12.43 21.08 -2.19
CA GLU A 35 -11.42 21.76 -1.38
C GLU A 35 -11.01 20.94 -0.14
N ASP A 36 -11.96 20.25 0.49
CA ASP A 36 -11.73 19.45 1.69
C ASP A 36 -11.15 18.08 1.37
N LEU A 37 -11.47 17.50 0.21
CA LEU A 37 -10.98 16.18 -0.21
C LEU A 37 -9.45 16.09 -0.24
N LYS A 38 -8.77 17.18 -0.63
CA LYS A 38 -7.30 17.20 -0.64
C LYS A 38 -6.71 17.07 0.76
N ARG A 39 -7.32 17.74 1.75
CA ARG A 39 -6.92 17.65 3.15
C ARG A 39 -7.17 16.23 3.69
N TYR A 40 -8.36 15.67 3.46
CA TYR A 40 -8.67 14.32 3.92
C TYR A 40 -7.77 13.25 3.29
N LYS A 41 -7.47 13.36 2.00
CA LYS A 41 -6.49 12.49 1.34
C LYS A 41 -5.12 12.57 2.00
N SER A 42 -4.64 13.79 2.28
CA SER A 42 -3.32 13.97 2.89
C SER A 42 -3.24 13.42 4.31
N GLU A 43 -4.29 13.57 5.12
CA GLU A 43 -4.31 13.01 6.48
C GLU A 43 -4.41 11.49 6.45
N PHE A 44 -5.29 10.92 5.61
CA PHE A 44 -5.44 9.48 5.46
C PHE A 44 -4.14 8.79 5.03
N ASN A 45 -3.43 9.34 4.04
CA ASN A 45 -2.20 8.76 3.53
C ASN A 45 -1.02 8.79 4.52
N LYS A 46 -1.07 9.62 5.58
CA LYS A 46 -0.03 9.61 6.63
C LYS A 46 -0.09 8.31 7.43
N ASP A 47 -1.30 7.85 7.72
CA ASP A 47 -1.54 6.64 8.50
C ASP A 47 -1.58 5.38 7.62
N HIS A 48 -1.92 5.54 6.34
CA HIS A 48 -2.05 4.46 5.35
C HIS A 48 -1.22 4.72 4.08
N PRO A 49 0.13 4.65 4.16
CA PRO A 49 1.01 4.93 3.01
C PRO A 49 0.95 3.85 1.92
N ASP A 50 0.40 2.69 2.24
CA ASP A 50 0.24 1.51 1.39
C ASP A 50 -1.07 1.51 0.58
N ILE A 51 -1.97 2.46 0.82
CA ILE A 51 -3.28 2.52 0.14
C ILE A 51 -3.27 3.63 -0.91
N ASP A 52 -3.60 3.29 -2.16
CA ASP A 52 -3.93 4.28 -3.19
C ASP A 52 -5.41 4.66 -3.10
N ILE A 53 -5.69 5.81 -2.49
CA ILE A 53 -7.05 6.31 -2.35
C ILE A 53 -7.49 7.16 -3.54
N ARG A 54 -8.58 6.72 -4.18
CA ARG A 54 -9.26 7.39 -5.29
C ARG A 54 -10.59 7.97 -4.83
N TRP A 55 -10.70 9.29 -4.83
CA TRP A 55 -11.91 9.99 -4.44
C TRP A 55 -12.77 10.26 -5.68
N VAL A 56 -14.02 9.83 -5.62
CA VAL A 56 -15.04 10.14 -6.61
C VAL A 56 -16.03 11.07 -5.93
N ARG A 57 -16.03 12.34 -6.35
CA ARG A 57 -17.05 13.28 -5.93
C ARG A 57 -18.32 12.96 -6.71
N ASP A 58 -19.24 12.27 -6.06
CA ASP A 58 -20.58 11.99 -6.58
C ASP A 58 -21.57 12.93 -5.89
N SER A 59 -21.41 14.21 -6.23
CA SER A 59 -22.25 15.28 -5.75
C SER A 59 -23.50 15.32 -6.63
N THR A 60 -24.59 14.71 -6.16
CA THR A 60 -25.93 15.13 -6.54
C THR A 60 -26.08 16.57 -6.04
N GLY A 61 -25.76 17.56 -6.88
CA GLY A 61 -26.07 18.95 -6.58
C GLY A 61 -27.55 19.13 -6.29
#